data_AF-A0A7L8A0H8-F1
#
_entry.id   AF-A0A7L8A0H8-F1
#
_cell.length_a   1.000
_cell.length_b   1.000
_cell.length_c   1.000
_cell.angle_alpha   90.00
_cell.angle_beta   90.00
_cell.angle_gamma   90.00
#
_symmetry.space_group_name_H-M   'P 1'
#
loop_
_entity.id
_entity.type
_entity.pdbx_description
1 polymer ?
#
loop_
_entity_poly.entity_id
_entity_poly.type
_entity_poly.pdbx_seq_one_letter_code
_entity_poly.pdbx_strand_id
1 'polypeptide(L)'
;MKYDIFKTKYQTILSDKKTMKMLKSMFGHVPSFEEFLIEDSLLANQLDDTLGINTNAEELFFEKSRKLVFVNKSIVEMLNRAKFTSNLNATIKPPKGFETFALCFEKDTYIKVNGQSIKLYPCQITVLAEEEMYQQVHVPFGDLTGMNIQRNPDINISITVSYKIKDVTYRSCVDVSEIISKLDQGVAESGELSSLIDQRLNDVEQLTTNTLMKIAVQLLIFNNATDNKYLVKGFPAASKFRLPTSTTRDYWTASHFAYEPSIKVSEHIRSAHFRNLQHEKFYKGDFEKVEKGSRWILVSESFVGNSKTFTQNAKSD
;
A
#
# COMPACT_ATOMS: atom_id res chain seq x y z
N MET A 1 4.18 1.06 22.05
CA MET A 1 3.24 1.43 20.96
C MET A 1 3.04 0.17 20.12
N LYS A 2 1.80 -0.16 19.75
CA LYS A 2 1.45 -1.38 18.98
C LYS A 2 1.64 -1.21 17.47
N TYR A 3 1.36 -0.02 16.92
CA TYR A 3 1.48 0.26 15.48
C TYR A 3 2.43 1.43 15.23
N ASP A 4 3.01 1.47 14.03
CA ASP A 4 3.55 2.68 13.42
C ASP A 4 2.64 3.12 12.27
N ILE A 5 2.56 4.42 12.03
CA ILE A 5 1.74 5.01 10.96
C ILE A 5 2.64 5.77 9.99
N PHE A 6 2.21 5.84 8.73
CA PHE A 6 2.86 6.67 7.72
C PHE A 6 2.74 8.15 8.12
N LYS A 7 3.78 8.92 7.80
CA LYS A 7 3.82 10.36 8.03
C LYS A 7 4.35 11.05 6.78
N THR A 8 3.65 12.08 6.34
CA THR A 8 4.09 12.94 5.24
C THR A 8 5.40 13.66 5.59
N LYS A 9 6.13 14.19 4.60
CA LYS A 9 7.37 14.95 4.83
C LYS A 9 7.08 16.12 5.77
N TYR A 10 5.99 16.83 5.51
CA TYR A 10 5.47 17.91 6.35
C TYR A 10 5.29 17.47 7.81
N GLN A 11 4.58 16.36 8.05
CA GLN A 11 4.33 15.85 9.41
C GLN A 11 5.61 15.42 10.15
N THR A 12 6.59 14.86 9.41
CA THR A 12 7.91 14.53 9.97
C THR A 12 8.65 15.81 10.37
N ILE A 13 8.67 16.82 9.51
CA ILE A 13 9.31 18.11 9.77
C ILE A 13 8.66 18.84 10.94
N LEU A 14 7.33 18.87 11.02
CA LEU A 14 6.59 19.44 12.17
C LEU A 14 6.92 18.74 13.50
N SER A 15 7.42 17.51 13.45
CA SER A 15 7.81 16.75 14.64
C SER A 15 9.25 17.07 15.10
N ASP A 16 10.07 17.70 14.25
CA ASP A 16 11.42 18.14 14.60
C ASP A 16 11.42 19.60 15.06
N LYS A 17 11.69 19.80 16.36
CA LYS A 17 11.74 21.13 16.98
C LYS A 17 12.79 22.06 16.38
N LYS A 18 13.93 21.52 15.92
CA LYS A 18 15.02 22.34 15.37
C LYS A 18 14.63 22.86 13.99
N THR A 19 14.18 21.96 13.12
CA THR A 19 13.72 22.30 11.77
C THR A 19 12.50 23.23 11.82
N MET A 20 11.56 22.99 12.74
CA MET A 20 10.43 23.89 12.98
C MET A 20 10.82 25.30 13.39
N LYS A 21 11.82 25.45 14.26
CA LYS A 21 12.31 26.78 14.67
C LYS A 21 12.95 27.51 13.48
N MET A 22 13.67 26.78 12.63
CA MET A 22 14.27 27.32 11.41
C MET A 22 13.20 27.78 10.42
N LEU A 23 12.22 26.92 10.11
CA LEU A 23 11.11 27.27 9.22
C LEU A 23 10.33 28.48 9.73
N LYS A 24 9.98 28.52 11.02
CA LYS A 24 9.30 29.68 11.60
C LYS A 24 10.11 30.97 11.49
N SER A 25 11.44 30.89 11.55
CA SER A 25 12.32 32.04 11.34
C SER A 25 12.38 32.49 9.88
N MET A 26 12.22 31.57 8.92
CA MET A 26 12.26 31.86 7.48
C MET A 26 10.91 32.43 6.98
N PHE A 27 9.80 31.80 7.37
CA PHE A 27 8.46 32.18 6.93
C PHE A 27 7.81 33.24 7.82
N GLY A 28 8.27 33.43 9.05
CA GLY A 28 7.61 34.27 10.06
C GLY A 28 6.46 33.56 10.78
N HIS A 29 5.89 32.52 10.19
CA HIS A 29 4.87 31.62 10.78
C HIS A 29 5.24 30.15 10.59
N VAL A 30 4.43 29.25 11.16
CA VAL A 30 4.52 27.82 10.84
C VAL A 30 3.82 27.63 9.49
N PRO A 31 4.52 27.14 8.45
CA PRO A 31 3.91 26.97 7.14
C PRO A 31 2.77 25.94 7.22
N SER A 32 1.71 26.19 6.46
CA SER A 32 0.68 25.21 6.13
C SER A 32 1.26 24.06 5.30
N PHE A 33 0.48 22.99 5.15
CA PHE A 33 0.88 21.85 4.32
C PHE A 33 1.13 22.26 2.86
N GLU A 34 0.26 23.09 2.29
CA GLU A 34 0.38 23.56 0.91
C GLU A 34 1.58 24.50 0.70
N GLU A 35 1.79 25.46 1.61
CA GLU A 35 2.99 26.33 1.58
C GLU A 35 4.27 25.49 1.66
N PHE A 36 4.29 24.47 2.54
CA PHE A 36 5.42 23.57 2.62
C PHE A 36 5.63 22.79 1.31
N LEU A 37 4.57 22.26 0.71
CA LEU A 37 4.69 21.51 -0.55
C LEU A 37 5.19 22.38 -1.70
N ILE A 38 4.74 23.63 -1.81
CA ILE A 38 5.20 24.55 -2.87
C ILE A 38 6.72 24.73 -2.75
N GLU A 39 7.21 25.03 -1.54
CA GLU A 39 8.63 25.32 -1.29
C GLU A 39 9.52 24.07 -1.38
N ASP A 40 9.08 22.93 -0.83
CA ASP A 40 9.80 21.65 -0.96
C ASP A 40 9.88 21.21 -2.42
N SER A 41 8.81 21.45 -3.20
CA SER A 41 8.80 21.13 -4.62
C SER A 41 9.73 22.06 -5.40
N LEU A 42 9.72 23.37 -5.12
CA LEU A 42 10.66 24.34 -5.73
C LEU A 42 12.11 23.95 -5.50
N LEU A 43 12.45 23.57 -4.26
CA LEU A 43 13.78 23.06 -3.94
C LEU A 43 14.10 21.76 -4.68
N ALA A 44 13.16 20.80 -4.70
CA ALA A 44 13.35 19.54 -5.41
C ALA A 44 13.62 19.78 -6.91
N ASN A 45 12.87 20.68 -7.54
CA ASN A 45 13.09 21.05 -8.95
C ASN A 45 14.44 21.74 -9.18
N GLN A 46 14.91 22.58 -8.27
CA GLN A 46 16.26 23.18 -8.36
C GLN A 46 17.39 22.16 -8.22
N LEU A 47 17.12 21.05 -7.54
CA LEU A 47 18.07 19.95 -7.32
C LEU A 47 17.93 18.82 -8.34
N ASP A 48 17.07 18.97 -9.35
CA ASP A 48 16.69 17.91 -10.29
C ASP A 48 16.20 16.63 -9.59
N ASP A 49 15.53 16.78 -8.43
CA ASP A 49 14.99 15.70 -7.61
C ASP A 49 13.56 15.33 -8.03
N THR A 50 13.44 14.58 -9.13
CA THR A 50 12.18 14.04 -9.64
C THR A 50 11.44 13.20 -8.59
N LEU A 51 12.18 12.45 -7.74
CA LEU A 51 11.58 11.64 -6.67
C LEU A 51 10.90 12.53 -5.63
N GLY A 52 11.53 13.64 -5.26
CA GLY A 52 10.98 14.65 -4.37
C GLY A 52 9.66 15.20 -4.88
N ILE A 53 9.63 15.60 -6.15
CA ILE A 53 8.43 16.13 -6.84
C ILE A 53 7.30 15.09 -6.86
N ASN A 54 7.61 13.86 -7.32
CA ASN A 54 6.61 12.80 -7.41
C ASN A 54 6.08 12.37 -6.04
N THR A 55 6.93 12.37 -5.01
CA THR A 55 6.51 12.11 -3.62
C THR A 55 5.57 13.21 -3.12
N ASN A 56 5.86 14.48 -3.43
CA ASN A 56 5.05 15.61 -2.99
C ASN A 56 3.66 15.59 -3.61
N ALA A 57 3.56 15.25 -4.89
CA ALA A 57 2.27 15.09 -5.56
C ALA A 57 1.42 13.97 -4.94
N GLU A 58 2.04 12.83 -4.64
CA GLU A 58 1.38 11.71 -3.97
C GLU A 58 0.97 12.05 -2.53
N GLU A 59 1.81 12.75 -1.76
CA GLU A 59 1.46 13.19 -0.40
C GLU A 59 0.31 14.22 -0.44
N LEU A 60 0.26 15.11 -1.44
CA LEU A 60 -0.87 16.03 -1.67
C LEU A 60 -2.17 15.27 -1.93
N PHE A 61 -2.13 14.21 -2.75
CA PHE A 61 -3.29 13.38 -3.01
C PHE A 61 -3.73 12.61 -1.77
N PHE A 62 -2.80 12.04 -1.02
CA PHE A 62 -3.07 11.35 0.24
C PHE A 62 -3.71 12.26 1.29
N GLU A 63 -3.30 13.52 1.37
CA GLU A 63 -3.84 14.50 2.32
C GLU A 63 -5.35 14.76 2.14
N LYS A 64 -5.90 14.46 0.96
CA LYS A 64 -7.36 14.54 0.70
C LYS A 64 -8.15 13.43 1.39
N SER A 65 -7.57 12.23 1.54
CA SER A 65 -8.24 11.06 2.13
C SER A 65 -7.81 10.78 3.57
N ARG A 66 -6.53 11.03 3.88
CA ARG A 66 -5.84 10.73 5.15
C ARG A 66 -6.15 9.33 5.64
N LYS A 67 -6.19 8.38 4.71
CA LYS A 67 -6.73 7.05 4.97
C LYS A 67 -5.68 6.14 5.57
N LEU A 68 -5.90 5.68 6.79
CA LEU A 68 -5.02 4.73 7.49
C LEU A 68 -5.65 3.35 7.49
N VAL A 69 -4.90 2.34 7.05
CA VAL A 69 -5.32 0.93 7.03
C VAL A 69 -4.41 0.15 7.96
N PHE A 70 -4.93 -0.23 9.13
CA PHE A 70 -4.16 -0.98 10.12
C PHE A 70 -4.16 -2.47 9.79
N VAL A 71 -2.96 -3.05 9.74
CA VAL A 71 -2.71 -4.43 9.34
C VAL A 71 -2.12 -5.20 10.52
N ASN A 72 -2.80 -6.24 10.99
CA ASN A 72 -2.34 -7.09 12.09
C ASN A 72 -1.31 -8.14 11.60
N LYS A 73 -0.58 -8.77 12.54
CA LYS A 73 0.42 -9.78 12.16
C LYS A 73 -0.21 -11.04 11.53
N SER A 74 -1.39 -11.45 11.98
CA SER A 74 -2.06 -12.66 11.50
C SER A 74 -2.39 -12.60 10.00
N ILE A 75 -2.90 -11.46 9.50
CA ILE A 75 -3.17 -11.33 8.06
C ILE A 75 -1.88 -11.30 7.25
N VAL A 76 -0.83 -10.63 7.74
CA VAL A 76 0.48 -10.61 7.08
C VAL A 76 1.06 -12.03 6.96
N GLU A 77 1.02 -12.80 8.04
CA GLU A 77 1.49 -14.18 8.06
C GLU A 77 0.70 -15.08 7.11
N MET A 78 -0.64 -14.92 7.07
CA MET A 78 -1.51 -15.65 6.15
C MET A 78 -1.19 -15.31 4.69
N LEU A 79 -1.13 -14.02 4.33
CA LEU A 79 -0.86 -13.58 2.96
C LEU A 79 0.53 -13.95 2.47
N ASN A 80 1.53 -13.94 3.36
CA ASN A 80 2.88 -14.37 3.01
C ASN A 80 2.96 -15.86 2.63
N ARG A 81 2.07 -16.70 3.18
CA ARG A 81 2.00 -18.13 2.86
C ARG A 81 0.94 -18.47 1.83
N ALA A 82 0.14 -17.49 1.43
CA ALA A 82 -0.98 -17.70 0.53
C ALA A 82 -0.48 -18.01 -0.89
N LYS A 83 -1.18 -18.91 -1.55
CA LYS A 83 -1.04 -19.19 -2.97
C LYS A 83 -1.98 -18.27 -3.73
N PHE A 84 -1.46 -17.63 -4.75
CA PHE A 84 -2.25 -16.91 -5.75
C PHE A 84 -2.23 -17.77 -7.02
N THR A 85 -3.29 -17.70 -7.82
CA THR A 85 -3.33 -18.36 -9.13
C THR A 85 -4.01 -17.41 -10.09
N SER A 86 -3.21 -16.96 -11.06
CA SER A 86 -3.57 -15.94 -12.03
C SER A 86 -3.31 -16.42 -13.46
N ASN A 87 -3.92 -15.74 -14.44
CA ASN A 87 -3.64 -15.94 -15.86
C ASN A 87 -3.23 -14.59 -16.47
N LEU A 88 -2.86 -14.58 -17.76
CA LEU A 88 -2.23 -13.47 -18.51
C LEU A 88 -2.93 -12.10 -18.49
N ASN A 89 -4.12 -11.95 -17.91
CA ASN A 89 -4.86 -10.68 -17.84
C ASN A 89 -5.43 -10.42 -16.43
N ALA A 90 -4.86 -11.06 -15.40
CA ALA A 90 -5.32 -10.84 -14.03
C ALA A 90 -4.95 -9.42 -13.60
N THR A 91 -5.93 -8.73 -13.02
CA THR A 91 -5.79 -7.36 -12.52
C THR A 91 -6.44 -7.24 -11.16
N ILE A 92 -6.26 -6.09 -10.51
CA ILE A 92 -7.02 -5.68 -9.34
C ILE A 92 -7.19 -4.17 -9.37
N LYS A 93 -8.42 -3.71 -9.11
CA LYS A 93 -8.70 -2.29 -8.86
C LYS A 93 -8.95 -2.10 -7.37
N PRO A 94 -8.46 -1.00 -6.77
CA PRO A 94 -8.81 -0.70 -5.40
C PRO A 94 -10.32 -0.47 -5.29
N PRO A 95 -10.94 -0.85 -4.16
CA PRO A 95 -12.32 -0.44 -3.91
C PRO A 95 -12.43 1.08 -3.84
N LYS A 96 -13.59 1.63 -4.19
CA LYS A 96 -13.84 3.07 -4.16
C LYS A 96 -13.45 3.67 -2.79
N GLY A 97 -12.70 4.76 -2.80
CA GLY A 97 -12.17 5.40 -1.60
C GLY A 97 -10.90 4.75 -1.05
N PHE A 98 -10.24 3.87 -1.82
CA PHE A 98 -8.91 3.30 -1.53
C PHE A 98 -7.94 3.53 -2.70
N GLU A 99 -8.16 4.59 -3.46
CA GLU A 99 -7.25 5.06 -4.51
C GLU A 99 -5.90 5.46 -3.92
N THR A 100 -5.90 6.03 -2.70
CA THR A 100 -4.69 6.27 -1.91
C THR A 100 -4.94 6.02 -0.42
N PHE A 101 -4.03 5.29 0.23
CA PHE A 101 -4.12 4.91 1.64
C PHE A 101 -2.75 4.56 2.21
N ALA A 102 -2.61 4.61 3.54
CA ALA A 102 -1.40 4.22 4.23
C ALA A 102 -1.57 2.89 4.97
N LEU A 103 -0.74 1.90 4.64
CA LEU A 103 -0.64 0.66 5.41
C LEU A 103 0.11 0.93 6.71
N CYS A 104 -0.53 0.59 7.83
CA CYS A 104 -0.01 0.77 9.18
C CYS A 104 0.18 -0.59 9.83
N PHE A 105 1.41 -1.10 9.80
CA PHE A 105 1.75 -2.41 10.34
C PHE A 105 1.93 -2.37 11.85
N GLU A 106 1.68 -3.50 12.52
CA GLU A 106 2.13 -3.68 13.89
C GLU A 106 3.65 -3.52 13.98
N LYS A 107 4.13 -2.97 15.10
CA LYS A 107 5.57 -2.80 15.31
C LYS A 107 6.29 -4.13 15.22
N ASP A 108 7.49 -4.06 14.66
CA ASP A 108 8.40 -5.20 14.57
C ASP A 108 7.72 -6.38 13.84
N THR A 109 6.97 -6.07 12.78
CA THR A 109 6.46 -7.06 11.83
C THR A 109 7.53 -7.29 10.78
N TYR A 110 7.89 -8.56 10.59
CA TYR A 110 8.91 -8.99 9.65
C TYR A 110 8.37 -10.12 8.78
N ILE A 111 8.82 -10.15 7.53
CA ILE A 111 8.57 -11.25 6.60
C ILE A 111 9.90 -11.89 6.22
N LYS A 112 9.94 -13.23 6.21
CA LYS A 112 11.08 -13.97 5.67
C LYS A 112 10.93 -14.15 4.16
N VAL A 113 11.91 -13.67 3.43
CA VAL A 113 11.92 -13.49 1.97
C VAL A 113 13.33 -13.91 1.52
N ASN A 114 13.47 -15.03 0.79
CA ASN A 114 14.77 -15.58 0.35
C ASN A 114 15.82 -15.71 1.47
N GLY A 115 15.40 -16.16 2.66
CA GLY A 115 16.29 -16.27 3.83
C GLY A 115 16.61 -14.94 4.53
N GLN A 116 16.23 -13.80 3.96
CA GLN A 116 16.36 -12.49 4.57
C GLN A 116 15.10 -12.12 5.37
N SER A 117 15.28 -11.38 6.46
CA SER A 117 14.18 -10.89 7.30
C SER A 117 13.89 -9.43 6.98
N ILE A 118 12.81 -9.18 6.26
CA ILE A 118 12.41 -7.86 5.77
C ILE A 118 11.42 -7.24 6.75
N LYS A 119 11.76 -6.04 7.26
CA LYS A 119 10.88 -5.27 8.13
C LYS A 119 9.78 -4.60 7.29
N LEU A 120 8.54 -4.66 7.76
CA LEU A 120 7.45 -3.91 7.15
C LEU A 120 7.38 -2.51 7.77
N TYR A 121 7.65 -1.50 6.95
CA TYR A 121 7.51 -0.09 7.31
C TYR A 121 6.12 0.42 6.96
N PRO A 122 5.55 1.35 7.73
CA PRO A 122 4.35 2.05 7.30
C PRO A 122 4.62 2.73 5.95
N CYS A 123 3.72 2.52 5.00
CA CYS A 123 3.89 3.01 3.65
C CYS A 123 2.58 3.60 3.12
N GLN A 124 2.68 4.65 2.33
CA GLN A 124 1.62 5.12 1.47
C GLN A 124 1.58 4.24 0.22
N ILE A 125 0.37 3.87 -0.17
CA ILE A 125 0.05 3.17 -1.39
C ILE A 125 -0.93 4.03 -2.17
N THR A 126 -0.64 4.28 -3.45
CA THR A 126 -1.58 4.87 -4.40
C THR A 126 -1.77 3.87 -5.53
N VAL A 127 -3.02 3.56 -5.89
CA VAL A 127 -3.36 2.67 -7.01
C VAL A 127 -4.39 3.36 -7.89
N LEU A 128 -4.00 3.70 -9.11
CA LEU A 128 -4.82 4.47 -10.05
C LEU A 128 -4.54 4.04 -11.49
N ALA A 129 -5.57 4.06 -12.33
CA ALA A 129 -5.35 4.04 -13.77
C ALA A 129 -4.54 5.27 -14.20
N GLU A 130 -3.79 5.20 -15.31
CA GLU A 130 -2.91 6.30 -15.73
C GLU A 130 -3.66 7.63 -15.92
N GLU A 131 -4.84 7.61 -16.54
CA GLU A 131 -5.65 8.81 -16.70
C GLU A 131 -6.14 9.34 -15.34
N GLU A 132 -6.47 8.46 -14.40
CA GLU A 132 -6.86 8.87 -13.04
C GLU A 132 -5.68 9.47 -12.26
N MET A 133 -4.49 8.90 -12.40
CA MET A 133 -3.25 9.44 -11.82
C MET A 133 -2.99 10.86 -12.35
N TYR A 134 -3.10 11.05 -13.66
CA TYR A 134 -2.92 12.36 -14.27
C TYR A 134 -3.95 13.38 -13.74
N GLN A 135 -5.24 13.05 -13.75
CA GLN A 135 -6.31 13.97 -13.37
C GLN A 135 -6.39 14.24 -11.86
N GLN A 136 -6.13 13.24 -11.01
CA GLN A 136 -6.34 13.36 -9.57
C GLN A 136 -5.06 13.74 -8.79
N VAL A 137 -3.89 13.43 -9.36
CA VAL A 137 -2.58 13.64 -8.71
C VAL A 137 -1.78 14.70 -9.46
N HIS A 138 -1.47 14.49 -10.74
CA HIS A 138 -0.53 15.37 -11.46
C HIS A 138 -1.11 16.77 -11.71
N VAL A 139 -2.35 16.87 -12.21
CA VAL A 139 -2.98 18.17 -12.50
C VAL A 139 -3.14 19.02 -11.25
N PRO A 140 -3.75 18.54 -10.14
CA PRO A 140 -3.90 19.36 -8.93
C PRO A 140 -2.57 19.75 -8.30
N PHE A 141 -1.55 18.90 -8.42
CA PHE A 141 -0.21 19.23 -7.95
C PHE A 141 0.44 20.32 -8.81
N GLY A 142 0.29 20.24 -10.14
CA GLY A 142 0.76 21.27 -11.06
C GLY A 142 0.04 22.61 -10.89
N ASP A 143 -1.27 22.59 -10.64
CA ASP A 143 -2.04 23.81 -10.35
C ASP A 143 -1.55 24.49 -9.06
N LEU A 144 -1.17 23.71 -8.05
CA LEU A 144 -0.68 24.24 -6.77
C LEU A 144 0.76 24.76 -6.86
N THR A 145 1.64 24.03 -7.55
CA THR A 145 3.10 24.23 -7.47
C THR A 145 3.72 24.82 -8.74
N GLY A 146 2.98 24.83 -9.85
CA GLY A 146 3.49 25.15 -11.19
C GLY A 146 4.33 24.02 -11.83
N MET A 147 4.43 22.85 -11.20
CA MET A 147 5.28 21.75 -11.66
C MET A 147 4.51 20.72 -12.49
N ASN A 148 5.13 20.29 -13.59
CA ASN A 148 4.54 19.27 -14.45
C ASN A 148 5.24 17.92 -14.24
N ILE A 149 4.45 16.90 -13.92
CA ILE A 149 4.92 15.52 -13.84
C ILE A 149 4.69 14.84 -15.19
N GLN A 150 5.73 14.19 -15.71
CA GLN A 150 5.66 13.46 -16.96
C GLN A 150 4.70 12.26 -16.83
N ARG A 151 3.79 12.15 -17.80
CA ARG A 151 2.87 11.00 -17.92
C ARG A 151 3.63 9.77 -18.40
N ASN A 152 3.14 8.59 -18.00
CA ASN A 152 3.64 7.33 -18.52
C ASN A 152 2.47 6.50 -19.10
N PRO A 153 2.18 6.64 -20.41
CA PRO A 153 1.05 5.97 -21.05
C PRO A 153 1.22 4.46 -21.18
N ASP A 154 2.42 3.91 -20.90
CA ASP A 154 2.68 2.47 -20.97
C ASP A 154 2.17 1.74 -19.71
N ILE A 155 1.86 2.46 -18.64
CA ILE A 155 1.21 1.91 -17.44
C ILE A 155 -0.30 1.94 -17.63
N ASN A 156 -0.97 0.80 -17.45
CA ASN A 156 -2.43 0.73 -17.44
C ASN A 156 -2.97 1.10 -16.05
N ILE A 157 -2.53 0.38 -15.02
CA ILE A 157 -2.88 0.65 -13.62
C ILE A 157 -1.60 0.77 -12.82
N SER A 158 -1.30 2.00 -12.40
CA SER A 158 -0.15 2.28 -11.55
C SER A 158 -0.40 1.81 -10.12
N ILE A 159 0.62 1.24 -9.50
CA ILE A 159 0.75 1.10 -8.05
C ILE A 159 2.04 1.78 -7.60
N THR A 160 1.88 2.81 -6.78
CA THR A 160 2.98 3.54 -6.15
C THR A 160 3.09 3.12 -4.70
N VAL A 161 4.32 2.87 -4.21
CA VAL A 161 4.63 2.76 -2.79
C VAL A 161 5.56 3.91 -2.39
N SER A 162 5.27 4.54 -1.25
CA SER A 162 6.17 5.48 -0.60
C SER A 162 6.34 5.14 0.87
N TYR A 163 7.58 5.06 1.35
CA TYR A 163 7.89 4.76 2.75
C TYR A 163 9.17 5.45 3.20
N LYS A 164 9.41 5.46 4.51
CA LYS A 164 10.57 6.15 5.10
C LYS A 164 11.39 5.22 5.98
N ILE A 165 12.71 5.29 5.83
CA ILE A 165 13.66 4.72 6.78
C ILE A 165 14.48 5.88 7.33
N LYS A 166 14.25 6.22 8.61
CA LYS A 166 14.79 7.44 9.22
C LYS A 166 14.33 8.66 8.42
N ASP A 167 15.27 9.45 7.90
CA ASP A 167 15.03 10.68 7.15
C ASP A 167 15.04 10.48 5.63
N VAL A 168 15.27 9.25 5.16
CA VAL A 168 15.29 8.91 3.73
C VAL A 168 13.90 8.45 3.29
N THR A 169 13.41 9.05 2.21
CA THR A 169 12.17 8.63 1.55
C THR A 169 12.48 7.73 0.38
N TYR A 170 11.72 6.65 0.28
CA TYR A 170 11.79 5.69 -0.81
C TYR A 170 10.48 5.71 -1.57
N ARG A 171 10.54 5.75 -2.90
CA ARG A 171 9.37 5.72 -3.77
C ARG A 171 9.62 4.79 -4.95
N SER A 172 8.62 4.01 -5.32
CA SER A 172 8.61 3.24 -6.56
C SER A 172 7.20 3.19 -7.11
N CYS A 173 7.07 3.18 -8.44
CA CYS A 173 5.82 3.10 -9.18
C CYS A 173 5.99 2.06 -10.29
N VAL A 174 5.03 1.15 -10.42
CA VAL A 174 4.99 0.11 -11.46
C VAL A 174 3.57 -0.17 -11.91
N ASP A 175 3.41 -0.94 -12.97
CA ASP A 175 2.10 -1.49 -13.33
C ASP A 175 1.70 -2.64 -12.37
N VAL A 176 0.45 -2.63 -11.92
CA VAL A 176 -0.14 -3.65 -11.04
C VAL A 176 -0.01 -5.06 -11.62
N SER A 177 -0.12 -5.21 -12.94
CA SER A 177 0.01 -6.50 -13.63
C SER A 177 1.39 -7.13 -13.43
N GLU A 178 2.43 -6.31 -13.28
CA GLU A 178 3.78 -6.79 -13.01
C GLU A 178 3.85 -7.48 -11.65
N ILE A 179 3.25 -6.88 -10.62
CA ILE A 179 3.18 -7.48 -9.28
C ILE A 179 2.36 -8.76 -9.31
N ILE A 180 1.20 -8.76 -9.99
CA ILE A 180 0.30 -9.92 -10.07
C ILE A 180 1.00 -11.11 -10.74
N SER A 181 1.72 -10.88 -11.84
CA SER A 181 2.46 -11.94 -12.54
C SER A 181 3.50 -12.64 -11.64
N LYS A 182 4.02 -11.91 -10.64
CA LYS A 182 5.02 -12.37 -9.67
C LYS A 182 4.41 -12.92 -8.38
N LEU A 183 3.07 -12.96 -8.24
CA LEU A 183 2.42 -13.55 -7.05
C LEU A 183 2.51 -15.08 -7.04
N ASP A 184 2.42 -15.72 -8.22
CA ASP A 184 2.33 -17.18 -8.36
C ASP A 184 3.67 -17.91 -8.13
N GLN A 185 4.80 -17.21 -8.32
CA GLN A 185 6.16 -17.76 -8.21
C GLN A 185 6.74 -17.69 -6.78
N GLY A 186 5.96 -17.26 -5.79
CA GLY A 186 6.51 -16.95 -4.47
C GLY A 186 7.54 -15.82 -4.60
N VAL A 187 8.47 -15.73 -3.67
CA VAL A 187 9.52 -14.68 -3.64
C VAL A 187 10.66 -14.96 -4.64
N ALA A 188 10.55 -16.02 -5.43
CA ALA A 188 11.57 -16.36 -6.41
C ALA A 188 11.45 -15.43 -7.63
N GLU A 189 12.52 -14.67 -7.85
CA GLU A 189 12.93 -14.12 -9.14
C GLU A 189 12.15 -12.92 -9.70
N SER A 190 12.36 -11.77 -9.06
CA SER A 190 13.00 -10.66 -9.78
C SER A 190 13.56 -9.67 -8.78
N GLY A 191 14.89 -9.50 -8.76
CA GLY A 191 15.52 -8.34 -8.12
C GLY A 191 15.09 -7.02 -8.74
N GLU A 192 14.44 -7.06 -9.91
CA GLU A 192 14.04 -5.87 -10.66
C GLU A 192 12.53 -5.92 -10.89
N LEU A 193 11.82 -4.99 -10.25
CA LEU A 193 10.57 -4.52 -10.82
C LEU A 193 10.90 -3.52 -11.95
N SER A 194 10.04 -3.40 -12.97
CA SER A 194 10.28 -2.47 -14.08
C SER A 194 10.59 -1.08 -13.54
N SER A 195 11.70 -0.54 -14.03
CA SER A 195 12.35 0.58 -13.41
C SER A 195 11.85 1.85 -14.09
N LEU A 196 10.73 2.38 -13.60
CA LEU A 196 10.54 3.82 -13.63
C LEU A 196 11.52 4.39 -12.58
N ILE A 197 12.78 4.50 -13.01
CA ILE A 197 13.92 4.86 -12.16
C ILE A 197 13.77 6.33 -11.76
N ASP A 198 13.04 6.59 -10.68
CA ASP A 198 13.23 7.81 -9.90
C ASP A 198 14.33 7.59 -8.83
N GLN A 199 14.69 6.34 -8.51
CA GLN A 199 15.62 6.00 -7.44
C GLN A 199 16.46 4.75 -7.75
N ARG A 200 17.76 4.82 -7.48
CA ARG A 200 18.63 3.62 -7.43
C ARG A 200 18.54 3.01 -6.03
N LEU A 201 17.95 1.83 -5.93
CA LEU A 201 17.83 1.07 -4.70
C LEU A 201 18.94 0.00 -4.62
N ASN A 202 19.49 -0.23 -3.43
CA ASN A 202 20.29 -1.43 -3.20
C ASN A 202 19.38 -2.67 -3.07
N ASP A 203 19.96 -3.87 -3.10
CA ASP A 203 19.23 -5.14 -3.06
C ASP A 203 18.22 -5.24 -1.90
N VAL A 204 18.58 -4.74 -0.71
CA VAL A 204 17.72 -4.82 0.48
C VAL A 204 16.57 -3.82 0.38
N GLU A 205 16.83 -2.61 -0.11
CA GLU A 205 15.82 -1.57 -0.33
C GLU A 205 14.83 -1.96 -1.41
N GLN A 206 15.34 -2.51 -2.51
CA GLN A 206 14.53 -3.04 -3.60
C GLN A 206 13.66 -4.21 -3.12
N LEU A 207 14.25 -5.15 -2.36
CA LEU A 207 13.49 -6.26 -1.79
C LEU A 207 12.41 -5.79 -0.80
N THR A 208 12.71 -4.76 0.00
CA THR A 208 11.74 -4.13 0.91
C THR A 208 10.59 -3.48 0.14
N THR A 209 10.91 -2.69 -0.88
CA THR A 209 9.95 -2.02 -1.77
C THR A 209 9.03 -3.04 -2.44
N ASN A 210 9.60 -4.07 -3.07
CA ASN A 210 8.85 -5.15 -3.73
C ASN A 210 7.95 -5.89 -2.74
N THR A 211 8.45 -6.14 -1.52
CA THR A 211 7.67 -6.80 -0.47
C THR A 211 6.47 -5.95 -0.04
N LEU A 212 6.65 -4.64 0.15
CA LEU A 212 5.56 -3.74 0.53
C LEU A 212 4.50 -3.63 -0.57
N MET A 213 4.91 -3.48 -1.84
CA MET A 213 3.98 -3.49 -2.98
C MET A 213 3.23 -4.83 -3.08
N LYS A 214 3.93 -5.95 -2.94
CA LYS A 214 3.34 -7.28 -2.97
C LYS A 214 2.26 -7.42 -1.89
N ILE A 215 2.55 -7.03 -0.66
CA ILE A 215 1.57 -7.07 0.44
C ILE A 215 0.37 -6.17 0.13
N ALA A 216 0.59 -4.97 -0.43
CA ALA A 216 -0.50 -4.08 -0.80
C ALA A 216 -1.43 -4.74 -1.83
N VAL A 217 -0.89 -5.33 -2.90
CA VAL A 217 -1.68 -6.06 -3.91
C VAL A 217 -2.37 -7.28 -3.30
N GLN A 218 -1.68 -8.05 -2.46
CA GLN A 218 -2.26 -9.20 -1.77
C GLN A 218 -3.42 -8.80 -0.85
N LEU A 219 -3.33 -7.66 -0.16
CA LEU A 219 -4.41 -7.12 0.67
C LEU A 219 -5.59 -6.65 -0.17
N LEU A 220 -5.35 -6.02 -1.32
CA LEU A 220 -6.41 -5.65 -2.27
C LEU A 220 -7.14 -6.89 -2.81
N ILE A 221 -6.39 -7.93 -3.19
CA ILE A 221 -6.95 -9.22 -3.62
C ILE A 221 -7.75 -9.86 -2.48
N PHE A 222 -7.19 -9.93 -1.27
CA PHE A 222 -7.87 -10.49 -0.11
C PHE A 222 -9.18 -9.76 0.19
N ASN A 223 -9.14 -8.43 0.18
CA ASN A 223 -10.31 -7.60 0.44
C ASN A 223 -11.39 -7.79 -0.64
N ASN A 224 -11.00 -7.87 -1.93
CA ASN A 224 -11.91 -8.18 -3.03
C ASN A 224 -12.49 -9.60 -2.90
N ALA A 225 -11.64 -10.60 -2.66
CA ALA A 225 -12.00 -12.02 -2.58
C ALA A 225 -12.85 -12.39 -1.36
N THR A 226 -12.98 -11.48 -0.40
CA THR A 226 -13.78 -11.65 0.82
C THR A 226 -14.94 -10.67 0.88
N ASP A 227 -15.28 -10.02 -0.24
CA ASP A 227 -16.35 -9.02 -0.36
C ASP A 227 -16.27 -7.92 0.70
N ASN A 228 -15.04 -7.48 1.01
CA ASN A 228 -14.71 -6.49 2.03
C ASN A 228 -15.10 -6.86 3.47
N LYS A 229 -15.46 -8.12 3.74
CA LYS A 229 -15.97 -8.57 5.04
C LYS A 229 -15.02 -8.26 6.21
N TYR A 230 -13.71 -8.36 5.98
CA TYR A 230 -12.71 -8.21 7.02
C TYR A 230 -12.18 -6.78 7.17
N LEU A 231 -12.50 -5.87 6.25
CA LEU A 231 -12.04 -4.49 6.31
C LEU A 231 -13.05 -3.63 7.06
N VAL A 232 -12.77 -3.44 8.34
CA VAL A 232 -13.69 -2.76 9.26
C VAL A 232 -13.33 -1.28 9.37
N LYS A 233 -14.35 -0.41 9.35
CA LYS A 233 -14.18 1.04 9.54
C LYS A 233 -13.76 1.37 10.98
N GLY A 234 -12.85 2.33 11.11
CA GLY A 234 -12.36 2.84 12.39
C GLY A 234 -11.02 2.25 12.81
N PHE A 235 -10.47 2.78 13.91
CA PHE A 235 -9.23 2.29 14.49
C PHE A 235 -9.42 0.91 15.14
N PRO A 236 -8.39 0.04 15.15
CA PRO A 236 -8.48 -1.20 15.91
C PRO A 236 -8.63 -0.91 17.40
N ALA A 237 -9.38 -1.76 18.12
CA ALA A 237 -9.73 -1.57 19.54
C ALA A 237 -8.49 -1.32 20.43
N ALA A 238 -7.38 -2.02 20.15
CA ALA A 238 -6.10 -1.85 20.85
C ALA A 238 -5.07 -1.02 20.06
N SER A 239 -5.49 0.13 19.51
CA SER A 239 -4.61 1.01 18.72
C SER A 239 -3.74 1.93 19.60
N LYS A 240 -2.49 1.54 19.83
CA LYS A 240 -1.47 2.41 20.49
C LYS A 240 -0.42 2.86 19.47
N PHE A 241 -0.44 4.11 19.04
CA PHE A 241 0.54 4.68 18.10
C PHE A 241 0.77 6.17 18.38
N ARG A 242 1.85 6.74 17.82
CA ARG A 242 2.16 8.17 17.97
C ARG A 242 1.54 8.96 16.82
N LEU A 243 0.59 9.83 17.14
CA LEU A 243 0.05 10.82 16.20
C LEU A 243 1.13 11.87 15.86
N PRO A 244 1.14 12.42 14.63
CA PRO A 244 1.92 13.60 14.32
C PRO A 244 1.58 14.80 15.22
N THR A 245 2.54 15.69 15.39
CA THR A 245 2.36 16.93 16.16
C THR A 245 1.12 17.69 15.68
N SER A 246 0.34 18.22 16.62
CA SER A 246 -0.86 19.01 16.34
C SER A 246 -1.98 18.28 15.57
N THR A 247 -1.96 16.94 15.53
CA THR A 247 -3.05 16.14 14.95
C THR A 247 -3.80 15.36 16.04
N THR A 248 -5.10 15.16 15.83
CA THR A 248 -5.96 14.28 16.65
C THR A 248 -6.33 13.03 15.85
N ARG A 249 -7.09 12.09 16.45
CA ARG A 249 -7.58 10.92 15.73
C ARG A 249 -8.57 11.27 14.62
N ASP A 250 -9.36 12.33 14.81
CA ASP A 250 -10.41 12.76 13.87
C ASP A 250 -9.83 13.39 12.60
N TYR A 251 -8.54 13.74 12.61
CA TYR A 251 -7.81 14.12 11.41
C TYR A 251 -7.68 12.95 10.41
N TRP A 252 -7.79 11.70 10.85
CA TRP A 252 -7.53 10.51 10.04
C TRP A 252 -8.79 9.70 9.74
N THR A 253 -8.89 9.18 8.52
CA THR A 253 -9.90 8.19 8.15
C THR A 253 -9.35 6.78 8.37
N ALA A 254 -9.68 6.14 9.49
CA ALA A 254 -9.12 4.82 9.81
C ALA A 254 -9.97 3.65 9.30
N SER A 255 -9.31 2.55 8.96
CA SER A 255 -9.89 1.21 8.76
C SER A 255 -8.87 0.17 9.24
N HIS A 256 -9.31 -1.05 9.52
CA HIS A 256 -8.42 -2.12 9.94
C HIS A 256 -8.91 -3.49 9.47
N PHE A 257 -7.97 -4.40 9.25
CA PHE A 257 -8.31 -5.79 8.96
C PHE A 257 -8.61 -6.54 10.26
N ALA A 258 -9.89 -6.84 10.49
CA ALA A 258 -10.37 -7.65 11.60
C ALA A 258 -10.35 -9.14 11.24
N TYR A 259 -9.20 -9.62 10.76
CA TYR A 259 -9.00 -11.02 10.43
C TYR A 259 -8.44 -11.77 11.64
N GLU A 260 -9.24 -12.71 12.15
CA GLU A 260 -8.86 -13.65 13.20
C GLU A 260 -8.85 -15.07 12.61
N PRO A 261 -7.75 -15.82 12.73
CA PRO A 261 -7.70 -17.23 12.34
C PRO A 261 -8.79 -18.03 13.08
N SER A 262 -9.33 -19.06 12.42
CA SER A 262 -10.32 -19.96 13.05
C SER A 262 -9.75 -20.62 14.31
N ILE A 263 -10.35 -20.33 15.48
CA ILE A 263 -9.96 -20.84 16.81
C ILE A 263 -10.31 -22.33 16.98
N LYS A 264 -11.16 -22.88 16.12
CA LYS A 264 -11.71 -24.26 16.27
C LYS A 264 -10.67 -25.36 16.15
N VAL A 265 -9.47 -25.03 15.69
CA VAL A 265 -8.37 -25.96 15.61
C VAL A 265 -7.17 -25.25 16.24
N SER A 266 -6.46 -25.91 17.15
CA SER A 266 -5.28 -25.39 17.86
C SER A 266 -4.09 -25.18 16.90
N GLU A 267 -4.30 -24.41 15.83
CA GLU A 267 -3.61 -24.55 14.55
C GLU A 267 -3.13 -23.22 14.00
N HIS A 268 -1.91 -23.23 13.47
CA HIS A 268 -1.42 -22.16 12.63
C HIS A 268 -1.98 -22.34 11.21
N ILE A 269 -2.43 -21.26 10.56
CA ILE A 269 -2.78 -21.29 9.14
C ILE A 269 -1.55 -21.71 8.35
N ARG A 270 -1.70 -22.75 7.51
CA ARG A 270 -0.67 -23.22 6.58
C ARG A 270 -0.59 -22.29 5.38
N SER A 271 -1.74 -22.02 4.75
CA SER A 271 -1.86 -21.21 3.55
C SER A 271 -3.33 -20.95 3.20
N ALA A 272 -3.62 -19.80 2.58
CA ALA A 272 -4.86 -19.55 1.86
C ALA A 272 -4.62 -19.71 0.35
N HIS A 273 -5.67 -20.03 -0.43
CA HIS A 273 -5.58 -20.08 -1.89
C HIS A 273 -6.55 -19.08 -2.52
N PHE A 274 -6.00 -18.09 -3.22
CA PHE A 274 -6.75 -17.12 -4.02
C PHE A 274 -6.67 -17.48 -5.50
N ARG A 275 -7.80 -17.40 -6.19
CA ARG A 275 -7.88 -17.67 -7.63
C ARG A 275 -8.54 -16.50 -8.35
N ASN A 276 -7.92 -16.08 -9.45
CA ASN A 276 -8.52 -15.12 -10.37
C ASN A 276 -9.53 -15.82 -11.29
N LEU A 277 -10.72 -15.22 -11.44
CA LEU A 277 -11.79 -15.72 -12.31
C LEU A 277 -11.82 -14.90 -13.59
N GLN A 278 -11.63 -15.55 -14.75
CA GLN A 278 -11.59 -14.86 -16.05
C GLN A 278 -12.59 -15.39 -17.06
N HIS A 279 -13.13 -16.59 -16.84
CA HIS A 279 -14.09 -17.19 -17.76
C HIS A 279 -15.41 -16.40 -17.72
N GLU A 280 -16.03 -16.15 -18.89
CA GLU A 280 -17.24 -15.32 -19.03
C GLU A 280 -18.40 -15.78 -18.14
N LYS A 281 -18.48 -17.09 -17.87
CA LYS A 281 -19.45 -17.67 -16.92
C LYS A 281 -19.43 -17.02 -15.52
N PHE A 282 -18.30 -16.45 -15.11
CA PHE A 282 -18.14 -15.77 -13.81
C PHE A 282 -18.46 -14.27 -13.86
N TYR A 283 -18.84 -13.74 -15.03
CA TYR A 283 -19.20 -12.33 -15.25
C TYR A 283 -20.64 -12.26 -15.74
N LYS A 284 -21.55 -12.84 -14.95
CA LYS A 284 -23.00 -12.85 -15.18
C LYS A 284 -23.70 -12.35 -13.92
N GLY A 285 -24.93 -11.85 -14.07
CA GLY A 285 -25.71 -11.30 -12.96
C GLY A 285 -25.02 -10.08 -12.35
N ASP A 286 -24.80 -10.10 -11.03
CA ASP A 286 -24.20 -8.98 -10.29
C ASP A 286 -22.79 -8.59 -10.77
N PHE A 287 -22.12 -9.49 -11.51
CA PHE A 287 -20.76 -9.32 -11.99
C PHE A 287 -20.64 -8.97 -13.47
N GLU A 288 -21.76 -8.74 -14.17
CA GLU A 288 -21.76 -8.45 -15.61
C GLU A 288 -21.00 -7.16 -15.97
N LYS A 289 -21.05 -6.15 -15.10
CA LYS A 289 -20.36 -4.86 -15.27
C LYS A 289 -18.95 -4.84 -14.69
N VAL A 290 -18.50 -5.94 -14.09
CA VAL A 290 -17.18 -6.01 -13.46
C VAL A 290 -16.14 -6.27 -14.54
N GLU A 291 -15.02 -5.55 -14.47
CA GLU A 291 -13.94 -5.67 -15.44
C GLU A 291 -13.37 -7.09 -15.47
N LYS A 292 -13.26 -7.67 -16.67
CA LYS A 292 -12.73 -9.01 -16.85
C LYS A 292 -11.29 -9.07 -16.35
N GLY A 293 -10.99 -10.08 -15.54
CA GLY A 293 -9.69 -10.25 -14.90
C GLY A 293 -9.57 -9.60 -13.52
N SER A 294 -10.56 -8.82 -13.07
CA SER A 294 -10.53 -8.18 -11.74
C SER A 294 -11.16 -9.01 -10.62
N ARG A 295 -11.88 -10.09 -10.93
CA ARG A 295 -12.53 -10.93 -9.92
C ARG A 295 -11.57 -11.95 -9.30
N TRP A 296 -11.41 -11.87 -7.99
CA TRP A 296 -10.69 -12.86 -7.19
C TRP A 296 -11.63 -13.56 -6.22
N ILE A 297 -11.36 -14.83 -5.93
CA ILE A 297 -12.07 -15.60 -4.90
C ILE A 297 -11.09 -16.28 -3.95
N LEU A 298 -11.49 -16.39 -2.68
CA LEU A 298 -10.83 -17.26 -1.72
C LEU A 298 -11.37 -18.67 -1.94
N VAL A 299 -10.51 -19.59 -2.38
CA VAL A 299 -10.89 -20.99 -2.69
C VAL A 299 -10.91 -21.81 -1.41
N SER A 300 -9.83 -21.73 -0.63
CA SER A 300 -9.69 -22.50 0.60
C SER A 300 -8.70 -21.86 1.57
N GLU A 301 -8.86 -22.21 2.84
CA GLU A 301 -7.89 -21.96 3.89
C GLU A 301 -7.46 -23.31 4.47
N SER A 302 -6.15 -23.54 4.57
CA SER A 302 -5.59 -24.76 5.15
C SER A 302 -4.98 -24.48 6.53
N PHE A 303 -5.24 -25.37 7.48
CA PHE A 303 -4.81 -25.28 8.88
C PHE A 303 -3.94 -26.49 9.25
N VAL A 304 -3.00 -26.34 10.19
CA VAL A 304 -2.16 -27.43 10.71
C VAL A 304 -2.20 -27.51 12.23
N GLY A 305 -2.50 -28.69 12.75
CA GLY A 305 -2.50 -28.99 14.19
C GLY A 305 -2.46 -30.44 14.50
N ASN A 306 -1.82 -30.73 15.63
CA ASN A 306 -1.65 -32.08 16.17
C ASN A 306 -1.33 -33.10 15.06
N SER A 307 -0.39 -32.74 14.18
CA SER A 307 0.12 -33.58 13.09
C SER A 307 -0.86 -33.88 11.94
N LYS A 308 -1.97 -33.14 11.82
CA LYS A 308 -2.96 -33.27 10.72
C LYS A 308 -3.15 -31.92 9.99
N THR A 309 -3.47 -32.01 8.70
CA THR A 309 -3.82 -30.84 7.86
C THR A 309 -5.32 -30.84 7.64
N PHE A 310 -5.97 -29.70 7.88
CA PHE A 310 -7.41 -29.52 7.61
C PHE A 310 -7.58 -28.45 6.53
N THR A 311 -8.52 -28.66 5.60
CA THR A 311 -8.87 -27.67 4.57
C THR A 311 -10.31 -27.22 4.79
N GLN A 312 -10.49 -25.92 4.98
CA GLN A 312 -11.80 -25.28 4.95
C GLN A 312 -11.99 -24.65 3.58
N ASN A 313 -12.89 -25.23 2.79
CA ASN A 313 -13.31 -24.59 1.55
C ASN A 313 -14.21 -23.40 1.90
N ALA A 314 -13.95 -22.25 1.28
CA ALA A 314 -14.97 -21.20 1.27
C ALA A 314 -16.19 -21.76 0.54
N LYS A 315 -17.41 -21.42 0.99
CA LYS A 315 -18.64 -21.90 0.34
C LYS A 315 -18.53 -21.64 -1.16
N SER A 316 -18.71 -22.70 -1.94
CA SER A 316 -18.79 -22.62 -3.40
C SER A 316 -20.09 -21.93 -3.78
N ASP A 317 -19.97 -20.73 -4.36
CA ASP A 317 -21.02 -20.14 -5.20
C ASP A 317 -21.00 -20.79 -6.59
#